data_AF-A0A3A4WFV6-F1
#
_entry.id   AF-A0A3A4WFV6-F1
#
_cell.length_a   1.000
_cell.length_b   1.000
_cell.length_c   1.000
_cell.angle_alpha   90.00
_cell.angle_beta   90.00
_cell.angle_gamma   90.00
#
_symmetry.space_group_name_H-M   'P 1'
#
loop_
_entity.id
_entity.type
_entity.pdbx_description
1 polymer ?
#
loop_
_entity_poly.entity_id
_entity_poly.type
_entity_poly.pdbx_seq_one_letter_code
_entity_poly.pdbx_strand_id
1 'polypeptide(L)'
;MAVAESVRSAEVVGSRARSVSPVRQIGALLKKDMVAELRTKEMLTAMFLFALLAMIVFNYALGSTVKTGAQLDLTGIAGGLAWTIFTFMSLLGLNRSFVHEKDEGCLDGLLLAPVDRSLIYVSKMLGNLVFLLVVEAITLPVFAIFFVKVNFLPRLGWVLLSLLLGTLGVSAVGTLLATISINTKARDLMLPVLFLPVVIPVVIAAVQSTGAAISGAPEAMENMATWLGMLVFYDVIFTVAAYGLYDYVIGE
;
A
#
# COMPACT_ATOMS: atom_id res chain seq x y z
N MET A 1 59.66 3.61 12.02
CA MET A 1 59.44 2.97 10.71
C MET A 1 58.32 1.92 10.76
N ALA A 2 58.30 1.01 11.74
CA ALA A 2 57.26 -0.02 11.88
C ALA A 2 55.82 0.49 12.16
N VAL A 3 55.66 1.67 12.76
CA VAL A 3 54.33 2.25 13.03
C VAL A 3 53.67 2.83 11.77
N ALA A 4 54.46 3.28 10.80
CA ALA A 4 53.94 3.82 9.54
C ALA A 4 53.45 2.72 8.59
N GLU A 5 54.05 1.52 8.63
CA GLU A 5 53.58 0.35 7.88
C GLU A 5 52.31 -0.26 8.48
N SER A 6 52.14 -0.17 9.80
CA SER A 6 50.92 -0.61 10.50
C SER A 6 49.69 0.23 10.12
N VAL A 7 49.83 1.56 10.02
CA VAL A 7 48.74 2.46 9.59
C VAL A 7 48.39 2.25 8.12
N ARG A 8 49.39 2.04 7.26
CA ARG A 8 49.17 1.77 5.82
C ARG A 8 48.51 0.41 5.56
N SER A 9 48.69 -0.55 6.47
CA SER A 9 48.05 -1.87 6.40
C SER A 9 46.58 -1.83 6.85
N ALA A 10 46.18 -0.82 7.65
CA ALA A 10 44.79 -0.63 8.08
C ALA A 10 43.93 0.08 7.01
N GLU A 11 44.52 0.97 6.20
CA GLU A 11 43.80 1.63 5.08
C GLU A 11 43.44 0.66 3.94
N VAL A 12 44.20 -0.41 3.74
CA VAL A 12 43.98 -1.35 2.62
C VAL A 12 42.84 -2.34 2.91
N VAL A 13 42.39 -2.48 4.15
CA VAL A 13 41.32 -3.43 4.54
C VAL A 13 39.91 -2.82 4.40
N GLY A 14 39.79 -1.50 4.19
CA GLY A 14 38.51 -0.78 4.20
C GLY A 14 37.67 -0.78 2.92
N SER A 15 38.12 -1.37 1.80
CA SER A 15 37.53 -1.03 0.48
C SER A 15 37.11 -2.23 -0.39
N ARG A 16 36.57 -3.30 0.20
CA ARG A 16 35.79 -4.29 -0.55
C ARG A 16 34.60 -4.82 0.23
N ALA A 17 33.79 -3.93 0.82
CA ALA A 17 32.39 -4.27 0.97
C ALA A 17 31.87 -4.44 -0.46
N ARG A 18 31.68 -5.70 -0.92
CA ARG A 18 31.02 -5.97 -2.20
C ARG A 18 29.71 -5.20 -2.13
N SER A 19 29.57 -4.15 -2.93
CA SER A 19 28.33 -3.40 -3.04
C SER A 19 27.28 -4.41 -3.52
N VAL A 20 26.53 -4.96 -2.58
CA VAL A 20 25.44 -5.89 -2.89
C VAL A 20 24.51 -5.11 -3.81
N SER A 21 24.23 -5.64 -5.00
CA SER A 21 23.41 -4.93 -6.00
C SER A 21 22.12 -4.41 -5.36
N PRO A 22 21.67 -3.17 -5.64
CA PRO A 22 20.48 -2.58 -5.02
C PRO A 22 19.24 -3.49 -5.06
N VAL A 23 19.03 -4.21 -6.17
CA VAL A 23 17.95 -5.18 -6.35
C VAL A 23 18.00 -6.33 -5.34
N ARG A 24 19.21 -6.82 -5.02
CA ARG A 24 19.41 -7.90 -4.04
C ARG A 24 19.23 -7.41 -2.61
N GLN A 25 19.50 -6.13 -2.33
CA GLN A 25 19.22 -5.52 -1.04
C GLN A 25 17.70 -5.39 -0.84
N ILE A 26 16.98 -4.82 -1.82
CA ILE A 26 15.51 -4.72 -1.80
C ILE A 26 14.88 -6.10 -1.60
N GLY A 27 15.33 -7.12 -2.37
CA GLY A 27 14.80 -8.48 -2.24
C GLY A 27 15.08 -9.12 -0.87
N ALA A 28 16.20 -8.81 -0.24
CA ALA A 28 16.52 -9.31 1.10
C ALA A 28 15.63 -8.65 2.18
N LEU A 29 15.42 -7.33 2.09
CA LEU A 29 14.52 -6.57 2.95
C LEU A 29 13.07 -7.05 2.82
N LEU A 30 12.59 -7.20 1.58
CA LEU A 30 11.26 -7.75 1.31
C LEU A 30 11.09 -9.16 1.89
N LYS A 31 12.09 -10.03 1.70
CA LYS A 31 12.04 -11.39 2.26
C LYS A 31 11.97 -11.36 3.79
N LYS A 32 12.70 -10.45 4.46
CA LYS A 32 12.64 -10.27 5.91
C LYS A 32 11.20 -9.95 6.33
N ASP A 33 10.62 -8.91 5.73
CA ASP A 33 9.28 -8.41 6.09
C ASP A 33 8.19 -9.46 5.80
N MET A 34 8.27 -10.15 4.65
CA MET A 34 7.34 -11.22 4.32
C MET A 34 7.42 -12.40 5.29
N VAL A 35 8.61 -12.82 5.69
CA VAL A 35 8.77 -13.93 6.65
C VAL A 35 8.31 -13.53 8.05
N ALA A 36 8.60 -12.30 8.48
CA ALA A 36 8.14 -11.78 9.77
C ALA A 36 6.62 -11.74 9.84
N GLU A 37 5.97 -11.14 8.83
CA GLU A 37 4.51 -11.03 8.79
C GLU A 37 3.82 -12.39 8.61
N LEU A 38 4.35 -13.30 7.79
CA LEU A 38 3.75 -14.64 7.64
C LEU A 38 3.82 -15.48 8.92
N ARG A 39 4.74 -15.15 9.83
CA ARG A 39 4.87 -15.84 11.12
C ARG A 39 3.86 -15.35 12.14
N THR A 40 3.62 -14.04 12.22
CA THR A 40 2.65 -13.44 13.15
C THR A 40 1.23 -13.46 12.59
N LYS A 41 1.09 -13.25 11.27
CA LYS A 41 -0.16 -13.10 10.51
C LYS A 41 -1.08 -12.01 11.06
N GLU A 42 -0.57 -11.14 11.91
CA GLU A 42 -1.39 -10.21 12.67
C GLU A 42 -1.93 -9.09 11.78
N MET A 43 -1.12 -8.54 10.88
CA MET A 43 -1.55 -7.48 9.98
C MET A 43 -2.50 -8.04 8.93
N LEU A 44 -2.14 -9.15 8.29
CA LEU A 44 -2.99 -9.81 7.28
C LEU A 44 -4.36 -10.22 7.84
N THR A 45 -4.39 -10.81 9.05
CA THR A 45 -5.65 -11.22 9.69
C THR A 45 -6.48 -10.00 10.05
N ALA A 46 -5.89 -8.93 10.60
CA ALA A 46 -6.62 -7.72 10.95
C ALA A 46 -7.22 -7.02 9.71
N MET A 47 -6.43 -6.88 8.64
CA MET A 47 -6.88 -6.31 7.36
C MET A 47 -8.05 -7.12 6.77
N PHE A 48 -7.90 -8.44 6.73
CA PHE A 48 -8.93 -9.34 6.19
C PHE A 48 -10.22 -9.29 7.01
N LEU A 49 -10.12 -9.40 8.34
CA LEU A 49 -11.28 -9.32 9.23
C LEU A 49 -11.96 -7.95 9.13
N PHE A 50 -11.20 -6.86 9.06
CA PHE A 50 -11.75 -5.53 8.85
C PHE A 50 -12.54 -5.45 7.53
N ALA A 51 -11.94 -5.90 6.42
CA ALA A 51 -12.60 -5.89 5.13
C ALA A 51 -13.89 -6.72 5.14
N LEU A 52 -13.87 -7.93 5.71
CA LEU A 52 -15.06 -8.76 5.86
C LEU A 52 -16.15 -8.11 6.71
N LEU A 53 -15.79 -7.57 7.88
CA LEU A 53 -16.74 -6.91 8.78
C LEU A 53 -17.36 -5.69 8.10
N ALA A 54 -16.55 -4.87 7.42
CA ALA A 54 -17.03 -3.72 6.66
C ALA A 54 -17.97 -4.14 5.53
N MET A 55 -17.64 -5.20 4.79
CA MET A 55 -18.53 -5.77 3.76
C MET A 55 -19.86 -6.24 4.34
N ILE A 56 -19.84 -6.95 5.47
CA ILE A 56 -21.07 -7.41 6.13
C ILE A 56 -21.91 -6.21 6.59
N VAL A 57 -21.29 -5.24 7.25
CA VAL A 57 -21.98 -4.03 7.73
C VAL A 57 -22.59 -3.27 6.55
N PHE A 58 -21.86 -3.04 5.47
CA PHE A 58 -22.40 -2.37 4.29
C PHE A 58 -23.51 -3.19 3.62
N ASN A 59 -23.35 -4.51 3.51
CA ASN A 59 -24.37 -5.38 2.93
C ASN A 59 -25.68 -5.31 3.71
N TYR A 60 -25.63 -5.35 5.05
CA TYR A 60 -26.82 -5.19 5.88
C TYR A 60 -27.37 -3.76 5.87
N ALA A 61 -26.51 -2.75 5.95
CA ALA A 61 -26.93 -1.35 5.94
C ALA A 61 -27.69 -1.00 4.65
N LEU A 62 -27.12 -1.37 3.50
CA LEU A 62 -27.72 -1.15 2.18
C LEU A 62 -28.83 -2.15 1.85
N GLY A 63 -28.76 -3.37 2.39
CA GLY A 63 -29.77 -4.42 2.22
C GLY A 63 -31.05 -4.17 3.02
N SER A 64 -30.96 -3.51 4.18
CA SER A 64 -32.10 -3.18 5.04
C SER A 64 -33.08 -2.17 4.43
N THR A 65 -32.66 -1.45 3.37
CA THR A 65 -33.49 -0.44 2.68
C THR A 65 -34.50 -1.06 1.71
N VAL A 66 -34.44 -2.38 1.46
CA VAL A 66 -35.30 -3.07 0.47
C VAL A 66 -36.18 -4.11 1.15
N LYS A 67 -37.30 -3.65 1.72
CA LYS A 67 -38.41 -4.53 2.18
C LYS A 67 -39.32 -5.03 1.05
N THR A 68 -38.95 -4.85 -0.22
CA THR A 68 -39.87 -5.07 -1.34
C THR A 68 -39.18 -5.70 -2.54
N GLY A 69 -38.74 -6.96 -2.45
CA GLY A 69 -38.52 -7.90 -3.58
C GLY A 69 -37.64 -7.51 -4.79
N ALA A 70 -37.23 -6.25 -4.91
CA ALA A 70 -36.49 -5.63 -5.98
C ALA A 70 -35.13 -5.27 -5.40
N GLN A 71 -34.29 -6.29 -5.35
CA GLN A 71 -32.96 -6.26 -4.77
C GLN A 71 -32.13 -5.20 -5.52
N LEU A 72 -31.76 -4.11 -4.83
CA LEU A 72 -31.06 -2.94 -5.39
C LEU A 72 -29.91 -3.34 -6.32
N ASP A 73 -29.83 -2.71 -7.49
CA ASP A 73 -28.64 -2.79 -8.35
C ASP A 73 -27.56 -1.88 -7.76
N LEU A 74 -26.64 -2.47 -6.99
CA LEU A 74 -25.53 -1.76 -6.35
C LEU A 74 -24.34 -1.57 -7.30
N THR A 75 -24.43 -2.02 -8.55
CA THR A 75 -23.33 -1.99 -9.51
C THR A 75 -22.82 -0.55 -9.75
N GLY A 76 -23.72 0.44 -9.73
CA GLY A 76 -23.37 1.85 -9.90
C GLY A 76 -22.54 2.47 -8.76
N ILE A 77 -22.61 1.89 -7.54
CA ILE A 77 -21.85 2.36 -6.37
C ILE A 77 -20.77 1.37 -5.92
N ALA A 78 -20.61 0.24 -6.62
CA ALA A 78 -19.68 -0.83 -6.26
C ALA A 78 -18.21 -0.33 -6.18
N GLY A 79 -17.79 0.54 -7.10
CA GLY A 79 -16.45 1.15 -7.06
C GLY A 79 -16.22 1.96 -5.78
N GLY A 80 -17.21 2.76 -5.37
CA GLY A 80 -17.17 3.56 -4.15
C GLY A 80 -17.11 2.70 -2.89
N LEU A 81 -17.92 1.65 -2.83
CA LEU A 81 -17.94 0.71 -1.71
C LEU A 81 -16.61 -0.04 -1.58
N ALA A 82 -16.09 -0.58 -2.68
CA ALA A 82 -14.83 -1.32 -2.71
C ALA A 82 -13.68 -0.46 -2.18
N TRP A 83 -13.49 0.74 -2.74
CA TRP A 83 -12.39 1.62 -2.37
C TRP A 83 -12.55 2.26 -0.99
N THR A 84 -13.77 2.44 -0.49
CA THR A 84 -13.96 2.82 0.91
C THR A 84 -13.39 1.74 1.83
N ILE A 85 -13.76 0.48 1.60
CA ILE A 85 -13.28 -0.65 2.39
C ILE A 85 -11.76 -0.79 2.26
N PHE A 86 -11.22 -0.73 1.04
CA PHE A 86 -9.79 -0.88 0.78
C PHE A 86 -8.96 0.28 1.36
N THR A 87 -9.45 1.52 1.32
CA THR A 87 -8.75 2.67 1.92
C THR A 87 -8.64 2.51 3.43
N PHE A 88 -9.73 2.19 4.12
CA PHE A 88 -9.67 1.99 5.57
C PHE A 88 -8.91 0.72 5.97
N MET A 89 -9.01 -0.35 5.17
CA MET A 89 -8.21 -1.56 5.35
C MET A 89 -6.72 -1.25 5.22
N SER A 90 -6.34 -0.43 4.23
CA SER A 90 -4.96 -0.01 4.03
C SER A 90 -4.43 0.83 5.18
N LEU A 91 -5.26 1.72 5.75
CA LEU A 91 -4.88 2.55 6.88
C LEU A 91 -4.58 1.69 8.12
N LEU A 92 -5.42 0.70 8.41
CA LEU A 92 -5.20 -0.26 9.50
C LEU A 92 -3.92 -1.06 9.27
N GLY A 93 -3.70 -1.48 8.04
CA GLY A 93 -2.52 -2.21 7.60
C GLY A 93 -1.21 -1.44 7.79
N LEU A 94 -1.16 -0.24 7.22
CA LEU A 94 -0.01 0.66 7.29
C LEU A 94 0.32 1.01 8.75
N ASN A 95 -0.68 1.28 9.58
CA ASN A 95 -0.44 1.54 11.00
C ASN A 95 0.23 0.34 11.69
N ARG A 96 -0.26 -0.89 11.48
CA ARG A 96 0.34 -2.09 12.07
C ARG A 96 1.75 -2.40 11.57
N SER A 97 2.01 -2.23 10.27
CA SER A 97 3.33 -2.45 9.65
C SER A 97 4.41 -1.61 10.34
N PHE A 98 4.10 -0.34 10.64
CA PHE A 98 5.04 0.60 11.27
C PHE A 98 5.15 0.46 12.79
N VAL A 99 4.11 -0.03 13.47
CA VAL A 99 4.17 -0.37 14.91
C VAL A 99 5.17 -1.51 15.12
N HIS A 100 5.05 -2.59 14.34
CA HIS A 100 5.96 -3.75 14.41
C HIS A 100 7.42 -3.34 14.23
N GLU A 101 7.70 -2.40 13.32
CA GLU A 101 9.06 -2.02 12.97
C GLU A 101 9.74 -1.12 14.00
N LYS A 102 8.96 -0.27 14.70
CA LYS A 102 9.47 0.51 15.84
C LYS A 102 9.68 -0.37 17.06
N ASP A 103 8.74 -1.29 17.34
CA ASP A 103 8.80 -2.14 18.52
C ASP A 103 9.96 -3.16 18.43
N GLU A 104 10.34 -3.58 17.21
CA GLU A 104 11.54 -4.39 16.97
C GLU A 104 12.86 -3.59 16.94
N GLY A 105 12.83 -2.25 17.07
CA GLY A 105 14.02 -1.40 16.95
C GLY A 105 14.71 -1.50 15.58
N CYS A 106 14.00 -2.02 14.57
CA CYS A 106 14.57 -2.38 13.28
C CYS A 106 14.96 -1.14 12.47
N LEU A 107 14.28 -0.02 12.69
CA LEU A 107 14.63 1.27 12.08
C LEU A 107 15.98 1.78 12.57
N ASP A 108 16.23 1.74 13.88
CA ASP A 108 17.51 2.16 14.47
C ASP A 108 18.66 1.26 13.99
N GLY A 109 18.39 -0.04 13.83
CA GLY A 109 19.34 -1.00 13.24
C GLY A 109 19.61 -0.77 11.75
N LEU A 110 18.60 -0.36 10.97
CA LEU A 110 18.74 -0.03 9.55
C LEU A 110 19.52 1.28 9.31
N LEU A 111 19.37 2.26 10.21
CA LEU A 111 20.12 3.52 10.14
C LEU A 111 21.61 3.34 10.42
N LEU A 112 21.99 2.29 11.14
CA LEU A 112 23.39 1.90 11.38
C LEU A 112 23.97 1.04 10.25
N ALA A 113 23.13 0.52 9.35
CA ALA A 113 23.56 -0.27 8.20
C ALA A 113 23.95 0.67 7.03
N PRO A 114 25.01 0.36 6.26
CA PRO A 114 25.41 1.13 5.09
C PRO A 114 24.48 0.83 3.89
N VAL A 115 23.20 1.13 4.04
CA VAL A 115 22.17 0.99 3.01
C VAL A 115 21.65 2.38 2.65
N ASP A 116 21.52 2.64 1.35
CA ASP A 116 20.94 3.89 0.85
C ASP A 116 19.48 4.01 1.35
N ARG A 117 19.14 5.15 1.95
CA ARG A 117 17.85 5.38 2.59
C ARG A 117 16.72 5.25 1.57
N SER A 118 16.94 5.67 0.34
CA SER A 118 15.98 5.53 -0.75
C SER A 118 15.61 4.06 -1.05
N LEU A 119 16.53 3.11 -0.87
CA LEU A 119 16.27 1.67 -1.06
C LEU A 119 15.41 1.09 0.07
N ILE A 120 15.53 1.63 1.29
CA ILE A 120 14.69 1.26 2.42
C ILE A 120 13.24 1.65 2.11
N TYR A 121 13.00 2.89 1.68
CA TYR A 121 11.68 3.35 1.26
C TYR A 121 11.04 2.44 0.22
N VAL A 122 11.75 2.18 -0.89
CA VAL A 122 11.22 1.37 -2.00
C VAL A 122 10.91 -0.04 -1.53
N SER A 123 11.79 -0.65 -0.71
CA SER A 123 11.54 -1.98 -0.16
C SER A 123 10.29 -2.00 0.73
N LYS A 124 10.07 -0.97 1.55
CA LYS A 124 8.92 -0.90 2.46
C LYS A 124 7.62 -0.64 1.73
N MET A 125 7.63 0.27 0.77
CA MET A 125 6.50 0.55 -0.12
C MET A 125 6.09 -0.72 -0.88
N LEU A 126 7.05 -1.46 -1.43
CA LEU A 126 6.76 -2.72 -2.12
C LEU A 126 6.26 -3.80 -1.15
N GLY A 127 6.78 -3.87 0.07
CA GLY A 127 6.29 -4.80 1.10
C GLY A 127 4.83 -4.53 1.43
N ASN A 128 4.51 -3.28 1.77
CA ASN A 128 3.14 -2.84 2.06
C ASN A 128 2.21 -3.08 0.87
N LEU A 129 2.66 -2.78 -0.36
CA LEU A 129 1.92 -3.03 -1.58
C LEU A 129 1.55 -4.51 -1.72
N VAL A 130 2.52 -5.41 -1.55
CA VAL A 130 2.28 -6.86 -1.66
C VAL A 130 1.26 -7.33 -0.63
N PHE A 131 1.36 -6.88 0.64
CA PHE A 131 0.40 -7.29 1.66
C PHE A 131 -1.01 -6.78 1.38
N LEU A 132 -1.14 -5.51 0.95
CA LEU A 132 -2.44 -4.95 0.55
C LEU A 132 -3.03 -5.74 -0.62
N LEU A 133 -2.25 -5.98 -1.67
CA LEU A 133 -2.70 -6.74 -2.85
C LEU A 133 -3.10 -8.17 -2.50
N VAL A 134 -2.39 -8.84 -1.58
CA VAL A 134 -2.77 -10.19 -1.13
C VAL A 134 -4.14 -10.17 -0.46
N VAL A 135 -4.41 -9.22 0.44
CA VAL A 135 -5.71 -9.13 1.09
C VAL A 135 -6.79 -8.70 0.10
N GLU A 136 -6.51 -7.75 -0.79
CA GLU A 136 -7.42 -7.34 -1.88
C GLU A 136 -7.77 -8.51 -2.80
N ALA A 137 -6.79 -9.33 -3.19
CA ALA A 137 -7.01 -10.50 -4.04
C ALA A 137 -7.92 -11.55 -3.38
N ILE A 138 -7.84 -11.70 -2.05
CA ILE A 138 -8.70 -12.62 -1.29
C ILE A 138 -10.10 -12.01 -1.06
N THR A 139 -10.15 -10.71 -0.78
CA THR A 139 -11.40 -10.02 -0.43
C THR A 139 -12.22 -9.62 -1.65
N LEU A 140 -11.62 -9.45 -2.82
CA LEU A 140 -12.32 -9.10 -4.06
C LEU A 140 -13.32 -10.16 -4.53
N PRO A 141 -13.02 -11.47 -4.52
CA PRO A 141 -14.02 -12.51 -4.76
C PRO A 141 -15.20 -12.43 -3.78
N VAL A 142 -14.92 -12.17 -2.50
CA VAL A 142 -15.97 -12.01 -1.48
C VAL A 142 -16.81 -10.78 -1.79
N PHE A 143 -16.17 -9.65 -2.10
CA PHE A 143 -16.84 -8.42 -2.51
C PHE A 143 -17.76 -8.65 -3.72
N ALA A 144 -17.27 -9.38 -4.73
CA ALA A 144 -18.05 -9.74 -5.91
C ALA A 144 -19.31 -10.53 -5.53
N ILE A 145 -19.20 -11.52 -4.64
CA ILE A 145 -20.34 -12.32 -4.17
C ILE A 145 -21.39 -11.44 -3.45
N PHE A 146 -20.95 -10.49 -2.64
CA PHE A 146 -21.84 -9.65 -1.83
C PHE A 146 -22.50 -8.51 -2.60
N PHE A 147 -21.79 -7.91 -3.56
CA PHE A 147 -22.17 -6.61 -4.15
C PHE A 147 -22.28 -6.61 -5.68
N VAL A 148 -21.70 -7.58 -6.40
CA VAL A 148 -21.63 -7.57 -7.87
C VAL A 148 -22.47 -8.70 -8.46
N LYS A 149 -23.49 -8.34 -9.25
CA LYS A 149 -24.34 -9.31 -9.96
C LYS A 149 -24.02 -9.46 -11.44
N VAL A 150 -23.28 -8.51 -12.00
CA VAL A 150 -22.90 -8.50 -13.41
C VAL A 150 -21.66 -9.35 -13.61
N ASN A 151 -21.61 -10.13 -14.70
CA ASN A 151 -20.41 -10.86 -15.08
C ASN A 151 -19.32 -9.89 -15.56
N PHE A 152 -18.39 -9.54 -14.67
CA PHE A 152 -17.24 -8.69 -14.98
C PHE A 152 -15.99 -9.49 -15.36
N LEU A 153 -16.05 -10.83 -15.46
CA LEU A 153 -14.89 -11.66 -15.84
C LEU A 153 -14.22 -11.22 -17.15
N PRO A 154 -14.95 -10.85 -18.22
CA PRO A 154 -14.32 -10.36 -19.45
C PRO A 154 -13.49 -9.07 -19.25
N ARG A 155 -13.79 -8.32 -18.19
CA ARG A 155 -13.17 -7.05 -17.81
C ARG A 155 -12.30 -7.17 -16.57
N LEU A 156 -12.01 -8.40 -16.11
CA LEU A 156 -11.24 -8.64 -14.90
C LEU A 156 -9.85 -7.99 -14.97
N GLY A 157 -9.21 -7.99 -16.15
CA GLY A 157 -7.92 -7.32 -16.34
C GLY A 157 -7.96 -5.83 -16.01
N TRP A 158 -9.04 -5.13 -16.34
CA TRP A 158 -9.23 -3.72 -16.04
C TRP A 158 -9.49 -3.45 -14.55
N VAL A 159 -10.19 -4.36 -13.88
CA VAL A 159 -10.39 -4.33 -12.43
C VAL A 159 -9.06 -4.52 -11.72
N LEU A 160 -8.29 -5.55 -12.10
CA LEU A 160 -6.98 -5.84 -11.52
C LEU A 160 -5.98 -4.71 -11.77
N LEU A 161 -5.99 -4.11 -12.96
CA LEU A 161 -5.14 -2.96 -13.26
C LEU A 161 -5.50 -1.74 -12.40
N SER A 162 -6.79 -1.45 -12.25
CA SER A 162 -7.26 -0.34 -11.40
C SER A 162 -6.87 -0.54 -9.94
N LEU A 163 -6.98 -1.76 -9.44
CA LEU A 163 -6.55 -2.11 -8.09
C LEU A 163 -5.05 -1.98 -7.93
N LEU A 164 -4.27 -2.55 -8.85
CA LEU A 164 -2.82 -2.47 -8.79
C LEU A 164 -2.33 -1.02 -8.72
N LEU A 165 -2.83 -0.15 -9.60
CA LEU A 165 -2.44 1.25 -9.63
C LEU A 165 -2.94 2.02 -8.41
N GLY A 166 -4.22 1.90 -8.05
CA GLY A 166 -4.74 2.60 -6.87
C GLY A 166 -4.04 2.18 -5.57
N THR A 167 -3.74 0.88 -5.42
CA THR A 167 -3.05 0.33 -4.25
C THR A 167 -1.57 0.70 -4.24
N LEU A 168 -0.95 0.88 -5.42
CA LEU A 168 0.40 1.45 -5.54
C LEU A 168 0.44 2.87 -4.97
N GLY A 169 -0.47 3.75 -5.41
CA GLY A 169 -0.55 5.12 -4.90
C GLY A 169 -0.84 5.20 -3.41
N VAL A 170 -1.76 4.37 -2.92
CA VAL A 170 -2.05 4.19 -1.49
C VAL A 170 -0.80 3.76 -0.71
N SER A 171 -0.06 2.77 -1.20
CA SER A 171 1.14 2.27 -0.55
C SER A 171 2.28 3.30 -0.55
N ALA A 172 2.48 4.02 -1.67
CA ALA A 172 3.51 5.04 -1.81
C ALA A 172 3.30 6.18 -0.80
N VAL A 173 2.09 6.73 -0.74
CA VAL A 173 1.70 7.80 0.17
C VAL A 173 1.73 7.32 1.62
N GLY A 174 1.13 6.17 1.87
CA GLY A 174 1.04 5.56 3.19
C GLY A 174 2.40 5.34 3.82
N THR A 175 3.34 4.79 3.05
CA THR A 175 4.71 4.53 3.51
C THR A 175 5.47 5.83 3.78
N LEU A 176 5.30 6.85 2.94
CA LEU A 176 5.92 8.17 3.15
C LEU A 176 5.41 8.82 4.43
N LEU A 177 4.09 8.92 4.59
CA LEU A 177 3.47 9.57 5.75
C LEU A 177 3.74 8.81 7.05
N ALA A 178 3.77 7.48 7.00
CA ALA A 178 4.06 6.66 8.17
C ALA A 178 5.53 6.79 8.60
N THR A 179 6.45 6.96 7.65
CA THR A 179 7.85 7.29 7.94
C THR A 179 7.95 8.66 8.64
N ILE A 180 7.28 9.69 8.12
CA ILE A 180 7.28 11.04 8.73
C ILE A 180 6.68 11.00 10.14
N SER A 181 5.66 10.16 10.36
CA SER A 181 4.93 10.10 11.62
C SER A 181 5.67 9.34 12.73
N ILE A 182 6.69 8.53 12.42
CA ILE A 182 7.29 7.58 13.38
C ILE A 182 7.94 8.25 14.60
N ASN A 183 8.40 9.50 14.44
CA ASN A 183 9.07 10.28 15.47
C ASN A 183 8.11 11.13 16.30
N THR A 184 6.81 11.14 15.99
CA THR A 184 5.84 11.96 16.72
C THR A 184 5.07 11.16 17.78
N LYS A 185 4.83 11.78 18.95
CA LYS A 185 4.11 11.18 20.09
C LYS A 185 2.65 10.78 19.78
N ALA A 186 2.06 11.32 18.72
CA ALA A 186 0.67 11.08 18.29
C ALA A 186 0.58 10.36 16.93
N ARG A 187 1.58 9.52 16.59
CA ARG A 187 1.68 8.84 15.28
C ARG A 187 0.43 8.09 14.83
N ASP A 188 -0.29 7.48 15.77
CA ASP A 188 -1.48 6.67 15.49
C ASP A 188 -2.68 7.51 15.05
N LEU A 189 -2.65 8.81 15.36
CA LEU A 189 -3.65 9.78 14.91
C LEU A 189 -3.15 10.60 13.71
N MET A 190 -1.85 10.89 13.65
CA MET A 190 -1.27 11.69 12.57
C MET A 190 -1.34 11.00 11.22
N LEU A 191 -1.05 9.68 11.18
CA LEU A 191 -1.11 8.93 9.94
C LEU A 191 -2.52 8.99 9.33
N PRO A 192 -3.62 8.61 10.01
CA PRO A 192 -4.98 8.77 9.50
C PRO A 192 -5.35 10.20 9.06
N VAL A 193 -5.01 11.20 9.89
CA VAL A 193 -5.40 12.60 9.67
C VAL A 193 -4.74 13.18 8.42
N LEU A 194 -3.48 12.80 8.16
CA LEU A 194 -2.75 13.24 6.96
C LEU A 194 -3.02 12.34 5.74
N PHE A 195 -3.22 11.05 5.98
CA PHE A 195 -3.39 10.07 4.91
C PHE A 195 -4.69 10.29 4.14
N LEU A 196 -5.82 10.46 4.82
CA LEU A 196 -7.11 10.63 4.15
C LEU A 196 -7.14 11.81 3.16
N PRO A 197 -6.76 13.05 3.52
CA PRO A 197 -6.82 14.16 2.57
C PRO A 197 -5.87 13.96 1.36
N VAL A 198 -4.71 13.36 1.60
CA VAL A 198 -3.71 13.14 0.54
C VAL A 198 -4.12 12.02 -0.40
N VAL A 199 -4.76 10.96 0.11
CA VAL A 199 -5.14 9.77 -0.69
C VAL A 199 -6.44 9.97 -1.48
N ILE A 200 -7.25 10.98 -1.16
CA ILE A 200 -8.54 11.24 -1.86
C ILE A 200 -8.40 11.29 -3.39
N PRO A 201 -7.44 12.01 -4.00
CA PRO A 201 -7.33 12.08 -5.45
C PRO A 201 -7.12 10.71 -6.10
N VAL A 202 -6.25 9.86 -5.54
CA VAL A 202 -6.02 8.51 -6.06
C VAL A 202 -7.24 7.63 -5.83
N VAL A 203 -7.90 7.74 -4.67
CA VAL A 203 -9.13 7.00 -4.36
C VAL A 203 -10.25 7.37 -5.33
N ILE A 204 -10.44 8.66 -5.66
CA ILE A 204 -11.46 9.08 -6.64
C ILE A 204 -11.18 8.43 -8.00
N ALA A 205 -9.95 8.52 -8.50
CA ALA A 205 -9.61 7.94 -9.79
C ALA A 205 -9.82 6.41 -9.79
N ALA A 206 -9.47 5.75 -8.70
CA ALA A 206 -9.59 4.31 -8.55
C ALA A 206 -11.06 3.86 -8.40
N VAL A 207 -11.89 4.61 -7.68
CA VAL A 207 -13.34 4.40 -7.59
C VAL A 207 -13.96 4.41 -8.98
N GLN A 208 -13.61 5.40 -9.79
CA GLN A 208 -14.19 5.59 -11.11
C GLN A 208 -13.70 4.51 -12.09
N SER A 209 -12.41 4.19 -12.10
CA SER A 209 -11.87 3.16 -12.99
C SER A 209 -12.36 1.75 -12.62
N THR A 210 -12.38 1.41 -11.33
CA THR A 210 -12.91 0.12 -10.85
C THR A 210 -14.42 0.02 -11.08
N GLY A 211 -15.18 1.09 -10.81
CA GLY A 211 -16.62 1.14 -11.07
C GLY A 211 -16.96 0.99 -12.55
N ALA A 212 -16.21 1.65 -13.43
CA ALA A 212 -16.33 1.51 -14.87
C ALA A 212 -16.06 0.05 -15.31
N ALA A 213 -14.98 -0.56 -14.80
CA ALA A 213 -14.61 -1.93 -15.12
C ALA A 213 -15.64 -2.97 -14.64
N ILE A 214 -16.22 -2.77 -13.45
CA ILE A 214 -17.26 -3.65 -12.89
C ILE A 214 -18.59 -3.51 -13.64
N SER A 215 -19.06 -2.27 -13.84
CA SER A 215 -20.35 -2.01 -14.51
C SER A 215 -20.32 -2.36 -16.00
N GLY A 216 -19.25 -1.97 -16.71
CA GLY A 216 -19.13 -2.18 -18.16
C GLY A 216 -20.03 -1.28 -18.98
N ALA A 217 -20.56 -0.21 -18.37
CA ALA A 217 -21.34 0.78 -19.09
C ALA A 217 -20.44 1.44 -20.17
N PRO A 218 -20.90 1.57 -21.42
CA PRO A 218 -20.10 2.17 -22.50
C PRO A 218 -19.55 3.55 -22.15
N GLU A 219 -20.40 4.43 -21.61
CA GLU A 219 -20.03 5.79 -21.18
C GLU A 219 -18.94 5.79 -20.08
N ALA A 220 -18.97 4.81 -19.18
CA ALA A 220 -17.97 4.67 -18.13
C ALA A 220 -16.63 4.15 -18.70
N MET A 221 -16.69 3.25 -19.68
CA MET A 221 -15.51 2.70 -20.35
C MET A 221 -14.80 3.71 -21.25
N GLU A 222 -15.52 4.66 -21.86
CA GLU A 222 -14.92 5.75 -22.63
C GLU A 222 -13.95 6.59 -21.78
N ASN A 223 -14.30 6.83 -20.52
CA ASN A 223 -13.48 7.62 -19.59
C ASN A 223 -12.39 6.80 -18.87
N MET A 224 -12.30 5.49 -19.11
CA MET A 224 -11.36 4.59 -18.43
C MET A 224 -9.91 5.05 -18.54
N ALA A 225 -9.49 5.47 -19.75
CA ALA A 225 -8.11 5.91 -20.00
C ALA A 225 -7.76 7.16 -19.18
N THR A 226 -8.70 8.09 -19.01
CA THR A 226 -8.52 9.29 -18.20
C THR A 226 -8.29 8.94 -16.73
N TRP A 227 -9.13 8.05 -16.17
CA TRP A 227 -8.99 7.63 -14.78
C TRP A 227 -7.70 6.85 -14.53
N LEU A 228 -7.34 5.93 -15.42
CA LEU A 228 -6.05 5.22 -15.34
C LEU A 228 -4.87 6.18 -15.49
N GLY A 229 -4.98 7.18 -16.38
CA GLY A 229 -3.96 8.22 -16.53
C GLY A 229 -3.77 9.05 -15.26
N MET A 230 -4.86 9.38 -14.55
CA MET A 230 -4.79 10.05 -13.24
C MET A 230 -4.11 9.18 -12.18
N LEU A 231 -4.40 7.87 -12.14
CA LEU A 231 -3.72 6.94 -11.24
C LEU A 231 -2.22 6.89 -11.52
N VAL A 232 -1.81 6.67 -12.77
CA VAL A 232 -0.40 6.63 -13.16
C VAL A 232 0.30 7.96 -12.86
N PHE A 233 -0.35 9.09 -13.15
CA PHE A 233 0.20 10.41 -12.85
C PHE A 233 0.44 10.61 -11.35
N TYR A 234 -0.55 10.24 -10.54
CA TYR A 234 -0.44 10.29 -9.09
C TYR A 234 0.68 9.38 -8.57
N ASP A 235 0.73 8.13 -9.04
CA ASP A 235 1.73 7.13 -8.68
C ASP A 235 3.15 7.61 -8.99
N VAL A 236 3.36 8.17 -10.19
CA VAL A 236 4.66 8.72 -10.59
C VAL A 236 5.05 9.89 -9.69
N ILE A 237 4.15 10.84 -9.45
CA ILE A 237 4.44 12.00 -8.60
C ILE A 237 4.82 11.56 -7.19
N PHE A 238 4.00 10.73 -6.55
CA PHE A 238 4.25 10.34 -5.16
C PHE A 238 5.42 9.40 -5.00
N THR A 239 5.67 8.50 -5.96
CA THR A 239 6.86 7.64 -5.92
C THR A 239 8.14 8.47 -6.08
N VAL A 240 8.17 9.42 -7.03
CA VAL A 240 9.33 10.31 -7.24
C VAL A 240 9.51 11.28 -6.08
N ALA A 241 8.42 11.88 -5.61
CA ALA A 241 8.45 12.79 -4.46
C ALA A 241 8.94 12.05 -3.21
N ALA A 242 8.42 10.85 -2.94
CA ALA A 242 8.86 10.07 -1.80
C ALA A 242 10.32 9.63 -1.93
N TYR A 243 10.76 9.21 -3.13
CA TYR A 243 12.17 8.90 -3.39
C TYR A 243 13.08 10.09 -3.07
N GLY A 244 12.69 11.31 -3.45
CA GLY A 244 13.48 12.52 -3.20
C GLY A 244 13.37 13.07 -1.76
N LEU A 245 12.22 12.94 -1.11
CA LEU A 245 12.01 13.45 0.26
C LEU A 245 12.62 12.53 1.33
N TYR A 246 12.83 11.26 1.04
CA TYR A 246 13.20 10.27 2.05
C TYR A 246 14.57 10.58 2.70
N ASP A 247 15.51 11.10 1.92
CA ASP A 247 16.82 11.52 2.43
C ASP A 247 16.70 12.66 3.44
N TYR A 248 15.74 13.58 3.23
CA TYR A 248 15.47 14.70 4.12
C TYR A 248 14.75 14.25 5.40
N VAL A 249 13.74 13.39 5.28
CA VAL A 249 12.91 12.94 6.42
C VAL A 249 13.71 12.12 7.44
N ILE A 250 14.72 11.38 6.99
CA ILE A 250 15.59 10.57 7.87
C ILE A 250 16.89 11.34 8.24
N GLY A 251 17.11 12.51 7.65
CA GLY A 251 18.26 13.38 7.91
C GLY A 251 18.19 14.16 9.22
N GLU A 252 16.99 14.28 9.81
CA GLU A 252 16.71 14.95 11.09
C GLU A 252 16.43 13.93 12.21
#